data_AF-A0A258F011-F1
#
_entry.id   AF-A0A258F011-F1
#
_cell.length_a   1.000
_cell.length_b   1.000
_cell.length_c   1.000
_cell.angle_alpha   90.00
_cell.angle_beta   90.00
_cell.angle_gamma   90.00
#
_symmetry.space_group_name_H-M   'P 1'
#
loop_
_entity.id
_entity.type
_entity.pdbx_description
1 polymer ?
#
loop_
_entity_poly.entity_id
_entity_poly.type
_entity_poly.pdbx_seq_one_letter_code
_entity_poly.pdbx_strand_id
1 'polypeptide(L)'
;QEIGINSTTNLASMHWEDFEHLIREIFEQEFSINGGEVKVTQSSRDGGVDAIAFDPDPIRGGKIVIQAKRYTNIVGVSAVRDLYGTVMNEGATKGILVTTSDYGSDSFKFAKDKPITLINGGNLLYLLEKHGYEARIDIKEAKDELK
;
A
#
# COMPACT_ATOMS: atom_id res chain seq x y z
N GLN A 1 -2.29 -19.36 2.66
CA GLN A 1 -2.03 -19.65 4.08
C GLN A 1 -2.30 -18.33 4.80
N GLU A 2 -3.17 -18.30 5.80
CA GLU A 2 -3.39 -17.06 6.58
C GLU A 2 -2.04 -16.63 7.18
N ILE A 3 -1.67 -15.37 6.97
CA ILE A 3 -0.44 -14.83 7.53
C ILE A 3 -0.69 -14.57 9.01
N GLY A 4 -0.03 -15.33 9.89
CA GLY A 4 -0.13 -15.18 11.34
C GLY A 4 0.56 -13.91 11.84
N ILE A 5 0.01 -12.74 11.54
CA ILE A 5 0.49 -11.43 12.00
C ILE A 5 0.02 -11.22 13.44
N ASN A 6 0.95 -10.87 14.32
CA ASN A 6 0.67 -10.45 15.70
C ASN A 6 1.56 -9.28 16.11
N SER A 7 1.36 -8.75 17.32
CA SER A 7 2.06 -7.57 17.84
C SER A 7 3.60 -7.66 17.84
N THR A 8 4.19 -8.86 17.73
CA THR A 8 5.64 -9.03 17.61
C THR A 8 6.16 -8.93 16.18
N THR A 9 5.29 -9.08 15.18
CA THR A 9 5.65 -9.10 13.77
C THR A 9 6.08 -7.70 13.29
N ASN A 10 7.35 -7.58 12.88
CA ASN A 10 7.87 -6.37 12.28
C ASN A 10 7.64 -6.37 10.76
N LEU A 11 6.70 -5.55 10.29
CA LEU A 11 6.37 -5.47 8.85
C LEU A 11 7.54 -4.98 8.00
N ALA A 12 8.46 -4.20 8.58
CA ALA A 12 9.61 -3.68 7.85
C ALA A 12 10.66 -4.74 7.52
N SER A 13 10.67 -5.89 8.21
CA SER A 13 11.60 -7.00 7.98
C SER A 13 10.97 -8.31 7.50
N MET A 14 9.63 -8.45 7.52
CA MET A 14 8.92 -9.61 6.96
C MET A 14 9.21 -9.81 5.45
N HIS A 15 9.06 -11.03 4.92
CA HIS A 15 9.33 -11.27 3.50
C HIS A 15 8.49 -10.37 2.58
N TRP A 16 9.06 -9.95 1.45
CA TRP A 16 8.41 -8.97 0.57
C TRP A 16 7.11 -9.50 -0.03
N GLU A 17 7.05 -10.80 -0.37
CA GLU A 17 5.82 -11.44 -0.86
C GLU A 17 4.75 -11.45 0.24
N ASP A 18 5.12 -11.80 1.48
CA ASP A 18 4.17 -11.80 2.60
C ASP A 18 3.62 -10.41 2.86
N PHE A 19 4.44 -9.37 2.70
CA PHE A 19 3.99 -7.99 2.81
C PHE A 19 3.00 -7.63 1.69
N GLU A 20 3.29 -7.96 0.43
CA GLU A 20 2.35 -7.76 -0.68
C GLU A 20 1.03 -8.51 -0.45
N HIS A 21 1.10 -9.75 0.03
CA HIS A 21 -0.07 -10.55 0.38
C HIS A 21 -0.90 -9.91 1.51
N LEU A 22 -0.25 -9.45 2.59
CA LEU A 22 -0.93 -8.75 3.68
C LEU A 22 -1.63 -7.47 3.19
N ILE A 23 -0.96 -6.68 2.35
CA ILE A 23 -1.58 -5.47 1.77
C ILE A 23 -2.82 -5.83 0.96
N ARG A 24 -2.74 -6.86 0.10
CA ARG A 24 -3.91 -7.33 -0.68
C ARG A 24 -5.07 -7.70 0.22
N GLU A 25 -4.82 -8.52 1.24
CA GLU A 25 -5.84 -9.00 2.19
C GLU A 25 -6.53 -7.84 2.92
N ILE A 26 -5.75 -6.86 3.39
CA ILE A 26 -6.28 -5.69 4.09
C ILE A 26 -7.11 -4.80 3.17
N PHE A 27 -6.68 -4.58 1.93
CA PHE A 27 -7.47 -3.81 1.00
C PHE A 27 -8.72 -4.55 0.54
N GLU A 28 -8.66 -5.88 0.40
CA GLU A 28 -9.84 -6.70 0.14
C GLU A 28 -10.90 -6.53 1.24
N GLN A 29 -10.49 -6.57 2.51
CA GLN A 29 -11.38 -6.31 3.64
C GLN A 29 -11.90 -4.86 3.65
N GLU A 30 -11.04 -3.87 3.44
CA GLU A 30 -11.43 -2.45 3.41
C GLU A 30 -12.46 -2.13 2.32
N PHE A 31 -12.28 -2.68 1.11
CA PHE A 31 -13.19 -2.41 -0.01
C PHE A 31 -14.46 -3.27 0.01
N SER A 32 -14.39 -4.48 0.55
CA SER A 32 -15.57 -5.38 0.67
C SER A 32 -16.67 -4.78 1.54
N ILE A 33 -16.33 -3.94 2.53
CA ILE A 33 -17.31 -3.26 3.40
C ILE A 33 -18.35 -2.46 2.59
N ASN A 34 -17.95 -1.89 1.46
CA ASN A 34 -18.83 -1.09 0.59
C ASN A 34 -19.27 -1.85 -0.68
N GLY A 35 -19.11 -3.17 -0.70
CA GLY A 35 -19.40 -4.02 -1.86
C GLY A 35 -18.38 -3.90 -2.99
N GLY A 36 -17.20 -3.34 -2.71
CA GLY A 36 -16.09 -3.29 -3.67
C GLY A 36 -15.38 -4.61 -3.84
N GLU A 37 -14.83 -4.80 -5.03
CA GLU A 37 -14.07 -5.99 -5.40
C GLU A 37 -12.59 -5.66 -5.49
N VAL A 38 -11.73 -6.50 -4.91
CA VAL A 38 -10.28 -6.40 -5.08
C VAL A 38 -9.81 -7.55 -5.95
N LYS A 39 -9.10 -7.22 -7.03
CA LYS A 39 -8.49 -8.18 -7.93
C LYS A 39 -7.00 -8.16 -7.72
N VAL A 40 -6.46 -9.34 -7.43
CA VAL A 40 -5.02 -9.57 -7.37
C VAL A 40 -4.46 -9.40 -8.78
N THR A 41 -3.58 -8.43 -8.96
CA THR A 41 -2.71 -8.39 -10.12
C THR A 41 -1.57 -9.36 -9.87
N GLN A 42 -1.37 -10.31 -10.79
CA GLN A 42 -0.16 -11.12 -10.71
C GLN A 42 1.04 -10.20 -10.90
N SER A 43 1.96 -10.24 -9.94
CA SER A 43 3.21 -9.51 -9.96
C SER A 43 3.92 -9.77 -11.30
N SER A 44 4.01 -8.74 -12.16
CA SER A 44 5.01 -8.49 -13.21
C SER A 44 4.42 -7.80 -14.44
N ARG A 45 5.22 -6.89 -15.01
CA ARG A 45 5.09 -6.13 -16.27
C ARG A 45 4.48 -4.73 -16.20
N ASP A 46 3.56 -4.45 -15.28
CA ASP A 46 2.81 -3.17 -15.28
C ASP A 46 3.28 -2.17 -14.22
N GLY A 47 4.55 -1.77 -14.26
CA GLY A 47 5.03 -0.61 -13.48
C GLY A 47 4.95 -0.73 -11.94
N GLY A 48 4.83 -1.96 -11.42
CA GLY A 48 4.86 -2.24 -9.98
C GLY A 48 3.52 -2.11 -9.24
N VAL A 49 2.39 -2.45 -9.89
CA VAL A 49 1.07 -2.57 -9.25
C VAL A 49 0.95 -3.87 -8.46
N ASP A 50 0.60 -3.74 -7.18
CA ASP A 50 0.48 -4.89 -6.28
C ASP A 50 -0.97 -5.37 -6.14
N ALA A 51 -1.94 -4.46 -6.28
CA ALA A 51 -3.37 -4.77 -6.33
C ALA A 51 -4.17 -3.73 -7.14
N ILE A 52 -5.30 -4.16 -7.70
CA ILE A 52 -6.32 -3.28 -8.26
C ILE A 52 -7.63 -3.50 -7.50
N ALA A 53 -8.18 -2.42 -6.97
CA ALA A 53 -9.52 -2.42 -6.37
C ALA A 53 -10.51 -1.73 -7.30
N PHE A 54 -11.77 -2.13 -7.21
CA PHE A 54 -12.88 -1.48 -7.90
C PHE A 54 -13.94 -1.08 -6.87
N ASP A 55 -14.15 0.23 -6.75
CA ASP A 55 -15.26 0.79 -5.97
C ASP A 55 -16.50 0.85 -6.88
N PRO A 56 -17.61 0.17 -6.53
CA PRO A 56 -18.79 0.05 -7.38
C PRO A 56 -19.66 1.31 -7.35
N ASP A 57 -19.33 2.31 -6.53
CA ASP A 57 -20.10 3.54 -6.45
C ASP A 57 -20.18 4.21 -7.84
N PRO A 58 -21.39 4.42 -8.38
CA PRO A 58 -21.56 4.87 -9.76
C PRO A 58 -21.16 6.33 -9.98
N ILE A 59 -20.97 7.12 -8.91
CA ILE A 59 -20.69 8.55 -8.98
C ILE A 59 -19.22 8.83 -8.63
N ARG A 60 -18.70 8.19 -7.58
CA ARG A 60 -17.35 8.45 -7.03
C ARG A 60 -16.40 7.26 -7.11
N GLY A 61 -16.89 6.08 -7.48
CA GLY A 61 -16.12 4.85 -7.52
C GLY A 61 -15.20 4.75 -8.75
N GLY A 62 -14.87 3.51 -9.13
CA GLY A 62 -14.00 3.21 -10.26
C GLY A 62 -12.75 2.42 -9.89
N LYS A 63 -11.83 2.31 -10.85
CA LYS A 63 -10.58 1.56 -10.70
C LYS A 63 -9.61 2.31 -9.80
N ILE A 64 -9.08 1.62 -8.80
CA ILE A 64 -8.07 2.12 -7.86
C ILE A 64 -6.82 1.25 -7.97
N VAL A 65 -5.66 1.88 -8.17
CA VAL A 65 -4.37 1.21 -8.23
C VAL A 65 -3.68 1.29 -6.88
N ILE A 66 -3.18 0.16 -6.39
CA ILE A 66 -2.46 0.08 -5.11
C ILE A 66 -1.03 -0.42 -5.35
N GLN A 67 -0.09 0.28 -4.74
CA GLN A 67 1.33 -0.08 -4.71
C GLN A 67 1.83 -0.10 -3.27
N ALA A 68 2.72 -1.02 -2.96
CA ALA A 68 3.25 -1.33 -1.64
C ALA A 68 4.78 -1.33 -1.71
N LYS A 69 5.43 -0.58 -0.82
CA LYS A 69 6.89 -0.45 -0.73
C LYS A 69 7.35 -0.78 0.68
N ARG A 70 7.79 -2.02 0.91
CA ARG A 70 8.43 -2.46 2.17
C ARG A 70 9.85 -1.87 2.29
N TYR A 71 9.93 -0.59 2.63
CA TYR A 71 11.17 0.18 2.69
C TYR A 71 11.55 0.50 4.13
N THR A 72 12.86 0.63 4.37
CA THR A 72 13.43 1.11 5.63
C THR A 72 13.95 2.55 5.53
N ASN A 73 13.89 3.15 4.35
CA ASN A 73 14.27 4.53 4.08
C ASN A 73 13.06 5.32 3.59
N ILE A 74 13.15 6.65 3.72
CA ILE A 74 12.13 7.58 3.24
C ILE A 74 11.84 7.34 1.77
N VAL A 75 10.56 7.23 1.44
CA VAL A 75 10.07 7.08 0.06
C VAL A 75 10.12 8.44 -0.64
N GLY A 76 10.97 8.51 -1.67
CA GLY A 76 11.18 9.70 -2.47
C GLY A 76 10.06 9.99 -3.47
N VAL A 77 10.08 11.20 -4.03
CA VAL A 77 9.06 11.69 -4.97
C VAL A 77 8.99 10.89 -6.27
N SER A 78 10.06 10.18 -6.65
CA SER A 78 10.06 9.31 -7.83
C SER A 78 8.99 8.24 -7.74
N ALA A 79 8.90 7.51 -6.63
CA ALA A 79 7.89 6.47 -6.45
C ALA A 79 6.45 7.02 -6.55
N VAL A 80 6.21 8.24 -6.05
CA VAL A 80 4.90 8.90 -6.16
C VAL A 80 4.59 9.31 -7.61
N ARG A 81 5.60 9.77 -8.36
CA ARG A 81 5.48 10.11 -9.79
C ARG A 81 5.23 8.86 -10.64
N ASP A 82 5.92 7.78 -10.33
CA ASP A 82 5.76 6.50 -11.02
C ASP A 82 4.34 5.97 -10.83
N LEU A 83 3.84 5.95 -9.58
CA LEU A 83 2.44 5.61 -9.31
C LEU A 83 1.47 6.52 -10.07
N TYR A 84 1.71 7.83 -10.10
CA TYR A 84 0.85 8.75 -10.85
C TYR A 84 0.79 8.39 -12.33
N GLY A 85 1.94 8.05 -12.94
CA GLY A 85 2.01 7.56 -14.31
C GLY A 85 1.17 6.31 -14.50
N THR A 86 1.26 5.36 -13.57
CA THR A 86 0.44 4.13 -13.58
C THR A 86 -1.05 4.43 -13.45
N VAL A 87 -1.46 5.34 -12.57
CA VAL A 87 -2.88 5.74 -12.42
C VAL A 87 -3.42 6.29 -13.74
N MET A 88 -2.66 7.14 -14.43
CA MET A 88 -3.05 7.68 -15.73
C MET A 88 -3.10 6.59 -16.81
N ASN A 89 -2.09 5.71 -16.87
CA ASN A 89 -2.00 4.63 -17.85
C ASN A 89 -3.14 3.61 -17.70
N GLU A 90 -3.50 3.28 -16.45
CA GLU A 90 -4.58 2.35 -16.13
C GLU A 90 -5.98 2.95 -16.28
N GLY A 91 -6.10 4.27 -16.47
CA GLY A 91 -7.38 4.97 -16.39
C GLY A 91 -8.02 4.86 -15.00
N ALA A 92 -7.19 4.77 -13.96
CA ALA A 92 -7.65 4.66 -12.58
C ALA A 92 -8.10 6.02 -12.04
N THR A 93 -9.15 6.01 -11.22
CA THR A 93 -9.67 7.21 -10.56
C THR A 93 -8.83 7.61 -9.34
N LYS A 94 -8.04 6.67 -8.81
CA LYS A 94 -7.18 6.88 -7.64
C LYS A 94 -5.97 5.94 -7.62
N GLY A 95 -4.85 6.42 -7.10
CA GLY A 95 -3.69 5.64 -6.71
C GLY A 95 -3.47 5.65 -5.20
N ILE A 96 -3.03 4.53 -4.64
CA ILE A 96 -2.65 4.41 -3.24
C ILE A 96 -1.23 3.86 -3.17
N LEU A 97 -0.31 4.62 -2.55
CA LEU A 97 1.04 4.17 -2.26
C LEU A 97 1.15 3.86 -0.77
N VAL A 98 1.53 2.63 -0.44
CA VAL A 98 1.69 2.13 0.92
C VAL A 98 3.16 1.91 1.20
N THR A 99 3.62 2.27 2.38
CA THR A 99 4.98 1.95 2.80
C THR A 99 5.07 1.61 4.28
N THR A 100 6.05 0.79 4.64
CA THR A 100 6.47 0.58 6.03
C THR A 100 7.27 1.76 6.59
N SER A 101 7.76 2.68 5.76
CA SER A 101 8.51 3.86 6.19
C SER A 101 7.64 5.12 6.17
N ASP A 102 8.22 6.26 5.79
CA ASP A 102 7.52 7.54 5.61
C ASP A 102 7.90 8.20 4.29
N TYR A 103 7.23 9.29 3.94
CA TYR A 103 7.42 10.02 2.70
C TYR A 103 8.21 11.32 2.91
N GLY A 104 8.99 11.70 1.89
CA GLY A 104 9.67 12.99 1.89
C GLY A 104 8.71 14.17 1.67
N SER A 105 9.12 15.38 2.07
CA SER A 105 8.29 16.59 1.89
C SER A 105 7.87 16.81 0.42
N ASP A 106 8.76 16.51 -0.53
CA ASP A 106 8.47 16.64 -1.96
C ASP A 106 7.49 15.58 -2.48
N SER A 107 7.44 14.40 -1.85
CA SER A 107 6.43 13.38 -2.11
C SER A 107 5.04 13.88 -1.75
N PHE A 108 4.88 14.49 -0.56
CA PHE A 108 3.63 15.11 -0.14
C PHE A 108 3.23 16.28 -1.03
N LYS A 109 4.17 17.18 -1.35
CA LYS A 109 3.92 18.32 -2.27
C LYS A 109 3.47 17.85 -3.64
N PHE A 110 4.08 16.78 -4.17
CA PHE A 110 3.71 16.26 -5.47
C PHE A 110 2.34 15.57 -5.43
N ALA A 111 2.03 14.80 -4.39
CA ALA A 111 0.73 14.14 -4.24
C ALA A 111 -0.42 15.14 -4.04
N LYS A 112 -0.13 16.32 -3.49
CA LYS A 112 -1.11 17.40 -3.34
C LYS A 112 -1.83 17.68 -4.67
N ASP A 113 -3.15 17.76 -4.58
CA ASP A 113 -4.06 18.04 -5.70
C ASP A 113 -4.06 16.98 -6.82
N LYS A 114 -3.52 15.77 -6.54
CA LYS A 114 -3.58 14.61 -7.44
C LYS A 114 -4.45 13.51 -6.82
N PRO A 115 -4.99 12.59 -7.64
CA PRO A 115 -5.73 11.44 -7.16
C PRO A 115 -4.78 10.38 -6.56
N ILE A 116 -3.93 10.77 -5.62
CA ILE A 116 -2.94 9.91 -4.96
C ILE A 116 -3.16 10.01 -3.45
N THR A 117 -3.23 8.85 -2.79
CA THR A 117 -3.19 8.74 -1.34
C THR A 117 -1.89 8.09 -0.92
N LEU A 118 -1.21 8.73 0.03
CA LEU A 118 0.00 8.21 0.65
C LEU A 118 -0.36 7.61 2.00
N ILE A 119 -0.04 6.33 2.19
CA ILE A 119 -0.20 5.59 3.45
C ILE A 119 1.21 5.27 3.94
N ASN A 120 1.63 5.95 5.01
CA ASN A 120 2.91 5.67 5.66
C ASN A 120 2.77 4.55 6.70
N GLY A 121 3.87 4.19 7.37
CA GLY A 121 3.88 3.10 8.35
C GLY A 121 2.86 3.30 9.47
N GLY A 122 2.70 4.53 9.98
CA GLY A 122 1.70 4.82 11.01
C GLY A 122 0.27 4.65 10.50
N ASN A 123 -0.03 5.12 9.28
CA ASN A 123 -1.35 4.92 8.66
C ASN A 123 -1.63 3.45 8.37
N LEU A 124 -0.61 2.68 7.97
CA LEU A 124 -0.73 1.25 7.71
C LEU A 124 -1.05 0.48 8.98
N LEU A 125 -0.34 0.76 10.09
CA LEU A 125 -0.62 0.13 11.39
C LEU A 125 -2.05 0.41 11.85
N TYR A 126 -2.52 1.65 11.70
CA TYR A 126 -3.91 1.99 12.01
C TYR A 126 -4.92 1.21 11.14
N LEU A 127 -4.64 1.05 9.84
CA LEU A 127 -5.50 0.29 8.94
C LEU A 127 -5.53 -1.20 9.31
N LEU A 128 -4.38 -1.77 9.67
CA LEU A 128 -4.27 -3.15 10.16
C LEU A 128 -5.08 -3.37 11.44
N GLU A 129 -4.93 -2.47 12.42
CA GLU A 129 -5.64 -2.53 13.70
C GLU A 129 -7.16 -2.46 13.50
N LYS A 130 -7.63 -1.58 12.59
CA LYS A 130 -9.06 -1.49 12.21
C LYS A 130 -9.63 -2.82 11.74
N HIS A 131 -8.81 -3.66 11.11
CA HIS A 131 -9.19 -4.97 10.57
C HIS A 131 -8.78 -6.14 11.49
N GLY A 132 -8.39 -5.86 12.73
CA GLY A 132 -8.09 -6.89 13.74
C GLY A 132 -6.68 -7.48 13.69
N TYR A 133 -5.78 -6.87 12.91
CA TYR A 133 -4.38 -7.27 12.87
C TYR A 133 -3.56 -6.40 13.82
N GLU A 134 -2.79 -7.04 14.68
CA GLU A 134 -1.76 -6.36 15.46
C GLU A 134 -0.41 -6.57 14.78
N ALA A 135 0.35 -5.51 14.57
CA ALA A 135 1.70 -5.56 14.03
C ALA A 135 2.52 -4.39 14.55
N ARG A 136 3.82 -4.41 14.28
CA ARG A 136 4.71 -3.27 14.56
C ARG A 136 5.58 -2.95 13.36
N ILE A 137 6.15 -1.75 13.39
CA ILE A 137 7.17 -1.30 12.45
C ILE A 137 8.34 -0.76 13.27
N ASP A 138 9.47 -1.47 13.22
CA ASP A 138 10.76 -0.97 13.72
C ASP A 138 11.75 -0.92 12.57
N ILE A 139 12.00 0.30 12.09
CA ILE A 139 12.89 0.58 10.96
C ILE A 139 14.36 0.33 11.34
N LYS A 140 14.75 0.57 12.59
CA LYS A 140 16.13 0.41 13.04
C LYS A 140 16.46 -1.08 13.12
N GLU A 141 15.60 -1.85 13.77
CA GLU A 141 15.71 -3.30 13.85
C GLU A 141 15.70 -3.93 12.44
N ALA A 142 14.77 -3.53 11.58
CA ALA A 142 14.72 -4.05 10.21
C ALA A 142 16.01 -3.74 9.41
N LYS A 143 16.64 -2.57 9.63
CA LYS A 143 17.93 -2.26 9.01
C LYS A 143 19.07 -3.12 9.54
N ASP A 144 19.00 -3.59 10.77
CA ASP A 144 20.02 -4.44 11.37
C ASP A 144 19.84 -5.91 10.95
N GLU A 145 18.60 -6.37 10.77
CA GLU A 145 18.27 -7.71 10.27
C GLU A 145 18.50 -7.91 8.77
N LEU A 146 18.33 -6.85 7.97
CA LEU A 146 18.46 -6.90 6.50
C LEU A 146 19.89 -6.60 5.98
N LYS A 147 20.87 -6.41 6.87
CA LYS A 147 22.30 -6.30 6.52
C LYS A 147 22.89 -7.68 6.24
#